data_AF-A0A9D5BN75-F1
#
_entry.id   AF-A0A9D5BN75-F1
#
_cell.length_a   1.000
_cell.length_b   1.000
_cell.length_c   1.000
_cell.angle_alpha   90.00
_cell.angle_beta   90.00
_cell.angle_gamma   90.00
#
_symmetry.space_group_name_H-M   'P 1'
#
loop_
_entity.id
_entity.type
_entity.pdbx_description
1 polymer ?
#
loop_
_entity_poly.entity_id
_entity_poly.type
_entity_poly.pdbx_seq_one_letter_code
_entity_poly.pdbx_strand_id
1 'polypeptide(L)'
;PTTPDILDKNYYSNLQDKKGLLQSDQELFSTPGADTTAIVDSFANNQKAFFKNFRKSMIKMGNIGVLTGKQGEIRKQCNFVNTKKKSSELDIAAVTSTESFEGGVVSSI
;
A
#
# COMPACT_ATOMS: atom_id res chain seq x y z
N PRO A 1 -28.85 -9.20 -3.27
CA PRO A 1 -27.58 -9.48 -4.00
C PRO A 1 -27.67 -10.76 -4.85
N THR A 2 -27.42 -10.63 -6.15
CA THR A 2 -27.62 -11.71 -7.15
C THR A 2 -26.44 -12.70 -7.21
N THR A 3 -25.21 -12.24 -6.96
CA THR A 3 -23.98 -13.05 -7.02
C THR A 3 -22.97 -12.58 -5.95
N PRO A 4 -23.03 -13.07 -4.70
CA PRO A 4 -22.27 -12.49 -3.58
C PRO A 4 -20.74 -12.57 -3.73
N ASP A 5 -20.23 -13.68 -4.29
CA ASP A 5 -18.79 -13.97 -4.34
C ASP A 5 -18.18 -13.79 -5.74
N ILE A 6 -18.95 -13.25 -6.70
CA ILE A 6 -18.50 -13.09 -8.09
C ILE A 6 -18.45 -11.60 -8.42
N LEU A 7 -17.30 -11.15 -8.91
CA LEU A 7 -17.18 -9.81 -9.49
C LEU A 7 -17.77 -9.82 -10.90
N ASP A 8 -18.94 -9.23 -11.07
CA ASP A 8 -19.65 -9.16 -12.35
C ASP A 8 -20.45 -7.85 -12.48
N LYS A 9 -21.18 -7.70 -13.59
CA LYS A 9 -22.02 -6.52 -13.82
C LYS A 9 -23.25 -6.42 -12.90
N ASN A 10 -23.58 -7.48 -12.14
CA ASN A 10 -24.82 -7.54 -11.38
C ASN A 10 -24.85 -6.52 -10.24
N TYR A 11 -23.70 -6.03 -9.77
CA TYR A 11 -23.65 -4.85 -8.91
C TYR A 11 -24.45 -3.68 -9.54
N TYR A 12 -24.21 -3.36 -10.81
CA TYR A 12 -24.91 -2.27 -11.52
C TYR A 12 -26.35 -2.62 -11.85
N SER A 13 -26.65 -3.88 -12.23
CA SER A 13 -28.04 -4.31 -12.44
C SER A 13 -28.88 -4.22 -11.16
N ASN A 14 -28.29 -4.46 -9.98
CA ASN A 14 -28.99 -4.27 -8.71
C ASN A 14 -29.36 -2.80 -8.45
N LEU A 15 -28.57 -1.84 -8.92
CA LEU A 15 -28.88 -0.41 -8.74
C LEU A 15 -30.11 0.00 -9.55
N GLN A 16 -30.26 -0.54 -10.76
CA GLN A 16 -31.44 -0.35 -11.61
C GLN A 16 -32.71 -0.89 -10.93
N ASP A 17 -32.58 -2.02 -10.23
CA ASP A 17 -33.65 -2.64 -9.45
C ASP A 17 -33.90 -1.98 -8.08
N LYS A 18 -33.20 -0.89 -7.75
CA LYS A 18 -33.23 -0.24 -6.42
C LYS A 18 -32.82 -1.17 -5.27
N LYS A 19 -31.89 -2.08 -5.52
CA LYS A 19 -31.34 -3.07 -4.58
C LYS A 19 -29.90 -2.75 -4.15
N GLY A 20 -29.45 -1.49 -4.28
CA GLY A 20 -28.19 -1.04 -3.69
C GLY A 20 -28.22 -1.16 -2.17
N LEU A 21 -27.18 -1.73 -1.57
CA LEU A 21 -27.13 -1.95 -0.12
C LEU A 21 -26.77 -0.66 0.62
N LEU A 22 -25.76 0.06 0.14
CA LEU A 22 -25.32 1.31 0.73
C LEU A 22 -26.04 2.48 0.04
N GLN A 23 -26.27 3.55 0.78
CA GLN A 23 -26.82 4.79 0.23
C GLN A 23 -25.96 5.30 -0.94
N SER A 24 -24.64 5.32 -0.76
CA SER A 24 -23.70 5.76 -1.81
C SER A 24 -23.76 4.91 -3.07
N ASP A 25 -24.12 3.62 -2.96
CA ASP A 25 -24.31 2.77 -4.14
C ASP A 25 -25.58 3.18 -4.89
N GLN A 26 -26.68 3.35 -4.16
CA GLN A 26 -27.97 3.65 -4.78
C GLN A 26 -28.03 5.06 -5.37
N GLU A 27 -27.30 6.02 -4.80
CA GLU A 27 -27.18 7.38 -5.31
C GLU A 27 -26.54 7.43 -6.71
N LEU A 28 -25.74 6.44 -7.12
CA LEU A 28 -25.18 6.38 -8.48
C LEU A 28 -26.27 6.29 -9.56
N PHE A 29 -27.44 5.74 -9.22
CA PHE A 29 -28.54 5.54 -10.17
C PHE A 29 -29.79 6.37 -9.82
N SER A 30 -30.07 6.57 -8.53
CA SER A 30 -31.33 7.20 -8.09
C SER A 30 -31.27 8.72 -7.99
N THR A 31 -30.10 9.35 -8.13
CA THR A 31 -29.97 10.81 -8.07
C THR A 31 -30.50 11.44 -9.36
N PRO A 32 -31.57 12.27 -9.31
CA PRO A 32 -32.15 12.87 -10.50
C PRO A 32 -31.13 13.77 -11.22
N GLY A 33 -30.95 13.55 -12.53
CA GLY A 33 -30.05 14.35 -13.35
C GLY A 33 -28.55 14.05 -13.16
N ALA A 34 -28.18 12.99 -12.43
CA ALA A 34 -26.78 12.63 -12.25
C ALA A 34 -26.16 12.00 -13.51
N ASP A 35 -24.97 12.46 -13.88
CA ASP A 35 -24.19 11.93 -15.00
C ASP A 35 -23.80 10.45 -14.83
N THR A 36 -23.86 9.94 -13.59
CA THR A 36 -23.52 8.54 -13.27
C THR A 36 -24.57 7.54 -13.76
N THR A 37 -25.82 7.97 -13.92
CA THR A 37 -26.94 7.10 -14.33
C THR A 37 -26.65 6.39 -15.66
N ALA A 38 -26.20 7.13 -16.68
CA ALA A 38 -25.84 6.58 -17.98
C ALA A 38 -24.65 5.59 -17.92
N ILE A 39 -23.73 5.80 -16.97
CA ILE A 39 -22.59 4.89 -16.76
C ILE A 39 -23.07 3.59 -16.11
N VAL A 40 -23.95 3.68 -15.11
CA VAL A 40 -24.59 2.52 -14.49
C VAL A 40 -25.34 1.70 -15.53
N ASP A 41 -26.13 2.34 -16.40
CA ASP A 41 -26.84 1.67 -17.48
C ASP A 41 -25.89 0.97 -18.46
N SER A 42 -24.81 1.63 -18.85
CA SER A 42 -23.79 1.04 -19.73
C SER A 42 -23.16 -0.21 -19.15
N PHE A 43 -22.80 -0.18 -17.87
CA PHE A 43 -22.15 -1.31 -17.19
C PHE A 43 -23.13 -2.43 -16.87
N ALA A 44 -24.35 -2.12 -16.46
CA ALA A 44 -25.41 -3.09 -16.24
C ALA A 44 -25.79 -3.84 -17.53
N ASN A 45 -25.70 -3.19 -18.70
CA ASN A 45 -25.99 -3.82 -19.99
C ASN A 45 -24.77 -4.54 -20.59
N ASN A 46 -23.54 -4.16 -20.24
CA ASN A 46 -22.34 -4.69 -20.88
C ASN A 46 -21.18 -4.94 -19.88
N GLN A 47 -21.02 -6.20 -19.47
CA GLN A 47 -19.92 -6.60 -18.57
C GLN A 47 -18.53 -6.32 -19.14
N LYS A 48 -18.35 -6.43 -20.46
CA LYS A 48 -17.05 -6.16 -21.10
C LYS A 48 -16.70 -4.68 -20.99
N ALA A 49 -17.69 -3.78 -21.11
CA ALA A 49 -17.51 -2.35 -20.91
C ALA A 49 -17.15 -2.04 -19.44
N PHE A 50 -17.84 -2.68 -18.49
CA PHE A 50 -17.50 -2.59 -17.07
C PHE A 50 -16.04 -3.00 -16.82
N PHE A 51 -15.65 -4.23 -17.16
CA PHE A 51 -14.30 -4.73 -16.89
C PHE A 51 -13.19 -3.94 -17.60
N LYS A 52 -13.45 -3.46 -18.83
CA LYS A 52 -12.50 -2.59 -19.55
C LYS A 52 -12.22 -1.30 -18.76
N ASN A 53 -13.26 -0.67 -18.22
CA ASN A 53 -13.10 0.57 -17.46
C ASN A 53 -12.61 0.29 -16.04
N PHE A 54 -13.06 -0.78 -15.39
CA PHE A 54 -12.58 -1.23 -14.09
C PHE A 54 -11.05 -1.38 -14.09
N ARG A 55 -10.48 -2.05 -15.09
CA ARG A 55 -9.02 -2.19 -15.24
C ARG A 55 -8.33 -0.83 -15.32
N LYS A 56 -8.84 0.09 -16.14
CA LYS A 56 -8.26 1.43 -16.30
C LYS A 56 -8.32 2.23 -14.99
N SER A 57 -9.45 2.17 -14.30
CA SER A 57 -9.66 2.85 -13.01
C SER A 57 -8.73 2.30 -11.94
N MET A 58 -8.54 0.98 -11.85
CA MET A 58 -7.63 0.36 -10.90
C MET A 58 -6.16 0.72 -11.15
N ILE A 59 -5.73 0.81 -12.41
CA ILE A 59 -4.38 1.30 -12.76
C ILE A 59 -4.22 2.77 -12.34
N LYS A 60 -5.20 3.62 -12.65
CA LYS A 60 -5.15 5.04 -12.28
C LYS A 60 -5.11 5.22 -10.75
N MET A 61 -5.92 4.45 -10.03
CA MET A 61 -5.95 4.46 -8.55
C MET A 61 -4.62 3.98 -7.95
N GLY A 62 -4.03 2.92 -8.50
CA GLY A 62 -2.73 2.39 -8.04
C GLY A 62 -1.55 3.35 -8.24
N ASN A 63 -1.72 4.38 -9.08
CA ASN A 63 -0.68 5.40 -9.32
C ASN A 63 -0.78 6.61 -8.38
N ILE A 64 -1.76 6.66 -7.47
CA ILE A 64 -1.92 7.78 -6.53
C ILE A 64 -0.84 7.73 -5.45
N GLY A 65 -0.04 8.79 -5.33
CA GLY A 65 0.86 9.00 -4.19
C GLY A 65 1.97 7.95 -4.02
N VAL A 66 2.39 7.29 -5.11
CA VAL A 66 3.39 6.22 -5.06
C VAL A 66 4.78 6.72 -4.64
N LEU A 67 5.45 5.96 -3.79
CA LEU A 67 6.86 6.19 -3.43
C LEU A 67 7.76 5.50 -4.47
N THR A 68 8.69 6.26 -5.05
CA THR A 68 9.57 5.76 -6.13
C THR A 68 11.04 6.06 -5.86
N GLY A 69 11.93 5.34 -6.54
CA GLY A 69 13.38 5.53 -6.41
C GLY A 69 13.87 5.25 -4.99
N LYS A 70 14.39 6.28 -4.31
CA LYS A 70 14.90 6.20 -2.93
C LYS A 70 13.86 6.60 -1.87
N GLN A 71 12.61 6.86 -2.28
CA GLN A 71 11.53 7.21 -1.35
C GLN A 71 10.95 5.93 -0.73
N GLY A 72 10.81 5.90 0.59
CA GLY A 72 10.29 4.72 1.32
C GLY A 72 11.30 3.59 1.47
N GLU A 73 10.79 2.37 1.64
CA GLU A 73 11.59 1.15 1.77
C GLU A 73 10.82 -0.10 1.29
N ILE A 74 11.54 -1.16 0.93
CA ILE A 74 10.95 -2.49 0.74
C ILE A 74 10.87 -3.16 2.12
N ARG A 75 9.66 -3.32 2.65
CA ARG A 75 9.44 -3.94 3.97
C ARG A 75 9.71 -5.45 3.91
N LYS A 76 10.41 -5.97 4.93
CA LYS A 76 10.59 -7.41 5.12
C LYS A 76 9.34 -8.09 5.71
N GLN A 77 8.61 -7.34 6.53
CA GLN A 77 7.34 -7.76 7.12
C GLN A 77 6.37 -6.57 7.03
N CYS A 78 5.21 -6.73 6.39
CA CYS A 78 4.30 -5.61 6.09
C CYS A 78 3.86 -4.83 7.34
N ASN A 79 3.76 -5.52 8.48
CA ASN A 79 3.25 -4.99 9.74
C ASN A 79 4.29 -4.16 10.53
N PHE A 80 5.57 -4.21 10.14
CA PHE A 80 6.65 -3.50 10.84
C PHE A 80 7.51 -2.70 9.88
N VAL A 81 8.01 -1.56 10.35
CA VAL A 81 9.08 -0.80 9.67
C VAL A 81 10.39 -1.55 9.87
N ASN A 82 11.26 -1.58 8.86
CA ASN A 82 12.55 -2.25 9.01
C ASN A 82 13.36 -1.56 10.12
N THR A 83 13.88 -2.35 11.05
CA THR A 83 14.80 -1.83 12.06
C THR A 83 16.16 -1.57 11.41
N LYS A 84 16.68 -0.36 11.59
CA LYS A 84 18.09 -0.13 11.33
C LYS A 84 18.85 -0.92 12.38
N LYS A 85 19.65 -1.91 11.96
CA LYS A 85 20.65 -2.46 12.88
C LYS A 85 21.54 -1.28 13.27
N LYS A 86 21.45 -0.84 14.53
CA LYS A 86 22.60 -0.16 15.14
C LYS A 86 23.70 -1.19 15.00
N SER A 87 24.74 -0.90 14.22
CA SER A 87 25.95 -1.72 14.21
C SER A 87 26.42 -1.79 15.66
N SER A 88 26.07 -2.85 16.37
CA SER A 88 26.75 -3.23 17.59
C SER A 88 28.16 -3.63 17.13
N GLU A 89 29.05 -2.65 17.23
CA GLU A 89 30.51 -2.70 17.29
C GLU A 89 31.24 -3.70 16.40
N LEU A 90 32.16 -3.20 15.55
CA LEU A 90 33.54 -3.71 15.44
C LEU A 90 34.28 -2.97 14.30
N ASP A 91 34.98 -1.90 14.65
CA ASP A 91 36.41 -1.74 14.31
C ASP A 91 37.09 -1.60 15.68
N ILE A 92 37.50 -2.69 16.34
CA ILE A 92 38.87 -3.22 16.26
C ILE A 92 39.93 -2.12 16.09
N ALA A 93 39.88 -1.05 16.91
CA ALA A 93 40.97 -0.06 16.99
C ALA A 93 41.35 0.30 18.43
N ALA A 94 40.58 -0.13 19.44
CA ALA A 94 40.81 0.23 20.84
C ALA A 94 41.45 -0.90 21.69
N VAL A 95 41.64 -2.11 21.16
CA VAL A 95 42.03 -3.29 21.96
C VAL A 95 43.50 -3.72 21.77
N THR A 96 44.25 -3.15 20.83
CA THR A 96 45.66 -3.52 20.60
C THR A 96 46.62 -2.37 20.93
N SER A 97 46.89 -2.16 22.23
CA SER A 97 48.12 -1.53 22.73
C SER A 97 48.64 -2.37 23.90
N THR A 98 49.32 -3.45 23.52
CA THR A 98 50.39 -4.20 24.21
C THR A 98 50.75 -3.80 25.66
N GLU A 99 50.57 -4.74 26.59
CA GLU A 99 51.38 -4.87 27.81
C GLU A 99 52.78 -5.43 27.49
N SER A 100 53.82 -4.97 28.20
CA SER A 100 55.14 -5.58 28.55
C SER A 100 56.11 -4.45 28.93
N PHE A 101 56.99 -4.43 29.95
CA PHE A 101 57.34 -5.29 31.08
C PHE A 101 58.23 -4.43 32.03
N GLU A 102 58.14 -4.66 33.34
CA GLU A 102 59.12 -4.44 34.45
C GLU A 102 59.90 -3.11 34.69
N GLY A 103 59.75 -2.60 35.93
CA GLY A 103 60.83 -2.66 36.93
C GLY A 103 61.82 -1.49 37.10
N GLY A 104 61.61 -0.69 38.16
CA GLY A 104 62.67 -0.36 39.14
C GLY A 104 63.55 0.90 38.99
N VAL A 105 63.62 1.64 40.11
CA VAL A 105 64.77 2.33 40.76
C VAL A 105 65.26 3.76 40.39
N VAL A 106 65.06 4.66 41.40
CA VAL A 106 65.83 5.81 41.98
C VAL A 106 66.37 7.05 41.20
N SER A 107 66.00 8.22 41.73
CA SER A 107 66.78 9.33 42.37
C SER A 107 67.88 10.14 41.64
N SER A 108 67.86 11.46 41.95
CA SER A 108 68.89 12.52 41.80
C SER A 108 69.15 13.00 40.36
N ILE A 109 69.21 14.29 40.03
CA ILE A 109 69.73 15.52 40.68
C ILE A 109 68.80 16.70 40.36
#